data_AF-A0A165ZG10-F1
#
_entry.id   AF-A0A165ZG10-F1
#
_cell.length_a   1.000
_cell.length_b   1.000
_cell.length_c   1.000
_cell.angle_alpha   90.00
_cell.angle_beta   90.00
_cell.angle_gamma   90.00
#
_symmetry.space_group_name_H-M   'P 1'
#
loop_
_entity.id
_entity.type
_entity.pdbx_description
1 polymer ?
#
loop_
_entity_poly.entity_id
_entity_poly.type
_entity_poly.pdbx_seq_one_letter_code
_entity_poly.pdbx_strand_id
1 'polypeptide(L)' 'MSENICPKCQSELGWDGQYHCESCQAHFTKAGFCPECSSQLEKLQACGAASYFCNGECNELKSKSRVKFKFQAAE' A
#
# COMPACT_ATOMS: atom_id res chain seq x y z
N MET A 1 -2.55 18.40 -1.96
CA MET A 1 -1.37 17.75 -1.38
C MET A 1 -1.80 16.33 -1.01
N SER A 2 -1.05 15.29 -1.40
CA SER A 2 -1.39 13.93 -0.97
C SER A 2 -0.69 13.68 0.36
N GLU A 3 -1.42 13.90 1.44
CA GLU A 3 -0.88 13.82 2.80
C GLU A 3 -0.64 12.34 3.15
N ASN A 4 0.62 11.97 3.41
CA ASN A 4 0.97 10.64 3.88
C ASN A 4 0.65 10.60 5.38
N ILE A 5 -0.60 10.30 5.70
CA ILE A 5 -1.08 10.34 7.09
C ILE A 5 -1.05 8.96 7.71
N CYS A 6 -0.57 8.89 8.95
CA CYS A 6 -0.52 7.67 9.74
C CYS A 6 -1.95 7.16 10.01
N PRO A 7 -2.29 5.91 9.64
CA PRO A 7 -3.63 5.37 9.87
C PRO A 7 -3.94 5.11 11.35
N LYS A 8 -2.93 5.18 12.25
CA LYS A 8 -3.11 4.97 13.70
C LYS A 8 -3.36 6.26 14.46
N CYS A 9 -2.51 7.27 14.27
CA CYS A 9 -2.56 8.52 15.04
C CYS A 9 -2.96 9.74 14.21
N GLN A 10 -3.16 9.59 12.90
CA GLN A 10 -3.44 10.69 11.96
C GLN A 10 -2.36 11.77 11.88
N SER A 11 -1.16 11.51 12.38
CA SER A 11 0.02 12.39 12.21
C SER A 11 0.64 12.21 10.83
N GLU A 12 1.39 13.21 10.39
CA GLU A 12 2.20 13.12 9.17
C GLU A 12 3.25 12.00 9.28
N LEU A 13 3.38 11.22 8.22
CA LEU A 13 4.41 10.21 8.06
C LEU A 13 5.64 10.87 7.42
N GLY A 14 6.77 10.76 8.11
CA GLY A 14 8.08 11.04 7.54
C GLY A 14 8.49 10.00 6.50
N TRP A 15 9.57 10.29 5.77
CA TRP A 15 10.16 9.39 4.79
C TRP A 15 11.65 9.22 5.06
N ASP A 16 12.06 8.01 5.42
CA ASP A 16 13.46 7.63 5.64
C ASP A 16 13.89 6.50 4.69
N GLY A 17 13.22 6.39 3.53
CA GLY A 17 13.29 5.24 2.60
C GLY A 17 12.04 4.35 2.68
N GLN A 18 11.34 4.39 3.80
CA GLN A 18 9.96 3.94 3.96
C GLN A 18 9.17 4.97 4.77
N TYR A 19 7.84 4.86 4.76
CA TYR A 19 7.01 5.78 5.53
C TYR A 19 7.22 5.50 7.02
N HIS A 20 7.61 6.48 7.81
CA HIS A 20 7.85 6.33 9.24
C HIS A 20 6.99 7.33 10.02
N CYS A 21 6.28 6.86 11.03
CA CYS A 21 5.55 7.73 11.94
C CYS A 21 6.39 7.97 13.19
N GLU A 22 6.82 9.20 13.43
CA GLU A 22 7.58 9.55 14.65
C GLU A 22 6.72 9.40 15.92
N SER A 23 5.42 9.72 15.85
CA SER A 23 4.52 9.60 17.00
C SER A 23 4.26 8.15 17.41
N CYS A 24 4.10 7.25 16.44
CA CYS A 24 3.91 5.82 16.71
C CYS A 24 5.23 5.05 16.81
N GLN A 25 6.35 5.68 16.44
CA GLN A 25 7.66 5.04 16.24
C GLN A 25 7.54 3.75 15.42
N ALA A 26 6.73 3.80 14.36
CA ALA A 26 6.38 2.65 13.55
C ALA A 26 6.57 2.96 12.08
N HIS A 27 7.04 1.96 11.35
CA HIS A 27 7.18 2.06 9.90
C HIS A 27 5.92 1.56 9.21
N PHE A 28 5.69 2.10 8.02
CA PHE A 28 4.54 1.83 7.18
C PHE A 28 4.98 1.64 5.74
N THR A 29 4.29 0.74 5.05
CA THR A 29 4.44 0.55 3.61
C THR A 29 3.10 0.80 2.91
N LYS A 30 3.17 1.23 1.65
CA LYS A 30 1.98 1.46 0.83
C LYS A 30 1.62 0.17 0.10
N ALA A 31 0.66 -0.58 0.65
CA ALA A 31 0.15 -1.82 0.05
C ALA A 31 -1.08 -1.54 -0.81
N GLY A 32 -1.18 -2.23 -1.95
CA GLY A 32 -2.35 -2.22 -2.81
C GLY A 32 -3.36 -3.28 -2.38
N PHE A 33 -4.64 -2.95 -2.38
CA PHE A 33 -5.73 -3.88 -2.04
C PHE A 33 -6.74 -3.98 -3.19
N CYS A 34 -7.29 -5.19 -3.35
CA CYS A 34 -8.32 -5.47 -4.32
C CYS A 34 -9.58 -4.68 -3.97
N PRO A 35 -10.18 -3.92 -4.91
CA PRO A 35 -11.41 -3.19 -4.63
C PRO A 35 -12.63 -4.10 -4.42
N GLU A 36 -12.56 -5.37 -4.85
CA GLU A 36 -13.67 -6.31 -4.83
C GLU A 36 -13.62 -7.24 -3.61
N CYS A 37 -12.56 -8.05 -3.47
CA CYS A 37 -12.41 -8.98 -2.34
C CYS A 37 -11.62 -8.39 -1.15
N SER A 38 -11.14 -7.15 -1.23
CA SER A 38 -10.32 -6.50 -0.19
C SER A 38 -9.03 -7.24 0.19
N SER A 39 -8.61 -8.25 -0.58
CA SER A 39 -7.34 -8.95 -0.38
C SER A 39 -6.14 -8.07 -0.77
N GLN A 40 -5.01 -8.26 -0.10
CA GLN A 40 -3.77 -7.60 -0.47
C GLN A 40 -3.30 -8.08 -1.85
N LEU A 41 -3.04 -7.12 -2.73
CA LEU A 41 -2.54 -7.39 -4.08
C LEU A 41 -1.03 -7.54 -4.05
N GLU A 42 -0.54 -8.49 -4.82
CA GLU A 42 0.88 -8.66 -5.08
C GLU A 42 1.34 -7.66 -6.14
N LYS A 43 2.36 -6.87 -5.81
CA LYS A 43 2.98 -5.95 -6.74
C LYS A 43 4.03 -6.71 -7.55
N LEU A 44 3.69 -7.03 -8.80
CA LEU A 44 4.59 -7.65 -9.76
C LEU A 44 5.35 -6.55 -10.51
N GLN A 45 6.67 -6.53 -10.40
CA GLN A 45 7.49 -5.56 -11.12
C GLN A 45 8.35 -6.28 -12.17
N ALA A 46 8.13 -5.97 -13.44
CA ALA A 46 8.84 -6.61 -14.56
C ALA A 46 9.20 -5.55 -15.62
N CYS A 47 10.45 -5.56 -16.09
CA CYS A 47 10.95 -4.68 -17.16
C CYS A 47 10.57 -3.19 -16.99
N GLY A 48 10.61 -2.68 -15.75
CA GLY A 48 10.29 -1.28 -15.43
C GLY A 48 8.79 -0.96 -15.26
N ALA A 49 7.88 -1.91 -15.54
CA ALA A 49 6.46 -1.77 -15.27
C ALA A 49 6.07 -2.43 -13.95
N ALA A 50 5.08 -1.85 -13.26
CA ALA A 50 4.49 -2.44 -12.06
C ALA A 50 3.03 -2.81 -12.33
N SER A 51 2.71 -4.09 -12.14
CA SER A 51 1.38 -4.69 -12.22
C SER A 51 0.92 -5.11 -10.83
N TYR A 52 -0.39 -5.21 -10.61
CA TYR A 52 -0.96 -5.66 -9.35
C TYR A 52 -1.80 -6.91 -9.60
N PHE A 53 -1.43 -8.04 -8.99
CA PHE A 53 -2.16 -9.29 -9.12
C PHE A 53 -2.92 -9.60 -7.83
N CYS A 54 -4.19 -9.97 -7.96
CA CYS A 54 -5.01 -10.38 -6.83
C CYS A 54 -4.85 -11.88 -6.60
N ASN A 55 -4.02 -12.27 -5.64
CA ASN A 55 -3.88 -13.69 -5.25
C ASN A 55 -5.04 -14.20 -4.37
N GLY A 56 -6.00 -13.33 -4.02
CA GLY A 56 -7.21 -13.73 -3.30
C GLY A 56 -8.25 -14.38 -4.23
N GLU A 57 -9.53 -14.17 -3.92
CA GLU A 57 -10.65 -14.79 -4.63
C GLU A 57 -10.71 -14.49 -6.14
N CYS A 58 -10.22 -13.33 -6.58
CA CYS A 58 -10.31 -12.93 -7.98
C CYS A 58 -9.28 -13.63 -8.88
N ASN A 59 -8.12 -14.01 -8.34
CA ASN A 59 -7.01 -14.62 -9.08
C ASN A 59 -6.69 -13.95 -10.44
N GLU A 60 -6.66 -12.62 -10.49
CA GLU A 60 -6.53 -11.85 -11.72
C GLU A 60 -5.68 -10.58 -11.56
N LEU A 61 -5.23 -10.00 -12.68
CA LEU A 61 -4.57 -8.70 -12.70
C LEU A 61 -5.57 -7.56 -12.50
N LYS A 62 -5.30 -6.68 -11.53
CA LYS A 62 -6.08 -5.45 -11.30
C LYS A 62 -5.31 -4.22 -11.78
N SER A 63 -6.00 -3.36 -12.52
CA SER A 63 -5.43 -2.09 -13.00
C SER A 63 -5.07 -1.17 -11.83
N LYS A 64 -3.88 -0.55 -11.88
CA LYS A 64 -3.39 0.40 -10.86
C LYS A 64 -4.42 1.48 -10.46
N SER A 65 -5.23 1.96 -11.40
CA SER A 65 -6.25 2.98 -11.16
C SER A 65 -7.43 2.50 -10.29
N ARG A 66 -7.68 1.19 -10.23
CA ARG A 66 -8.74 0.58 -9.40
C ARG A 66 -8.21 0.06 -8.06
N VAL A 67 -6.90 -0.08 -7.93
CA VAL A 67 -6.26 -0.55 -6.69
C VAL A 67 -6.46 0.47 -5.58
N LYS A 68 -6.95 0.00 -4.43
CA LYS A 68 -7.05 0.83 -3.22
C LYS A 68 -5.73 0.76 -2.46
N PHE A 69 -4.95 1.83 -2.48
CA PHE A 69 -3.72 1.89 -1.71
C PHE A 69 -4.00 2.28 -0.26
N LYS A 70 -3.47 1.52 0.69
CA LYS A 70 -3.49 1.86 2.11
C LYS A 70 -2.11 1.69 2.72
N PHE A 71 -1.84 2.46 3.77
CA PHE A 71 -0.66 2.27 4.59
C PHE A 71 -0.89 1.08 5.52
N GLN A 72 -0.01 0.08 5.46
CA GLN A 72 0.08 -1.02 6.42
C GLN A 72 1.34 -0.86 7.25
N ALA A 73 1.34 -1.36 8.50
CA ALA A 73 2.56 -1.40 9.30
C ALA A 73 3.60 -2.25 8.56
N ALA A 74 4.84 -1.75 8.48
CA ALA A 74 5.98 -2.53 8.05
C ALA A 74 6.43 -3.33 9.28
N GLU A 75 6.31 -4.65 9.23
CA GLU A 75 6.92 -5.56 10.20
C GLU A 75 8.43 -5.67 9.97
#